data_AF-A0A9E6BHI5-F1
#
_entry.id   AF-A0A9E6BHI5-F1
#
_cell.length_a   1.000
_cell.length_b   1.000
_cell.length_c   1.000
_cell.angle_alpha   90.00
_cell.angle_beta   90.00
_cell.angle_gamma   90.00
#
_symmetry.space_group_name_H-M   'P 1'
#
loop_
_entity.id
_entity.type
_entity.pdbx_description
1 polymer ?
#
loop_
_entity_poly.entity_id
_entity_poly.type
_entity_poly.pdbx_seq_one_letter_code
_entity_poly.pdbx_strand_id
1 'polypeptide(L)' 'MKIKSLKESEKDHLLTVLEKTHWDLEKTSRLLKISLQQVKSKIKGYGIRRPDPHGS' A
#
# COMPACT_ATOMS: atom_id res chain seq x y z
N MET A 1 15.49 19.52 -9.59
CA MET A 1 14.07 19.11 -9.51
C MET A 1 14.04 17.63 -9.20
N LYS A 2 13.62 17.22 -7.98
CA LYS A 2 13.54 15.79 -7.64
C LYS A 2 12.40 15.20 -8.46
N ILE A 3 12.74 14.49 -9.52
CA ILE A 3 11.81 13.63 -10.24
C ILE A 3 11.35 12.61 -9.21
N LYS A 4 10.19 12.85 -8.57
CA LYS A 4 9.53 11.82 -7.78
C LYS A 4 9.33 10.67 -8.74
N SER A 5 10.07 9.59 -8.52
CA SER A 5 10.01 8.45 -9.43
C SER A 5 8.58 7.95 -9.42
N LEU A 6 8.04 7.48 -10.56
CA LEU A 6 6.70 6.88 -10.63
C LEU A 6 6.47 5.87 -9.48
N LYS A 7 7.55 5.20 -9.09
CA LYS A 7 7.65 4.28 -7.96
C LYS A 7 7.28 4.89 -6.60
N GLU A 8 7.66 6.13 -6.31
CA GLU A 8 7.30 6.84 -5.07
C GLU A 8 5.83 7.25 -5.08
N SER A 9 5.34 7.82 -6.19
CA SER A 9 3.92 8.18 -6.32
C SER A 9 3.01 6.96 -6.23
N GLU A 10 3.43 5.84 -6.81
CA GLU A 10 2.68 4.58 -6.75
C GLU A 10 2.68 3.98 -5.33
N LYS A 11 3.82 4.09 -4.62
CA LYS A 11 3.93 3.68 -3.21
C LYS A 11 3.03 4.53 -2.32
N ASP A 12 3.07 5.85 -2.48
CA ASP A 12 2.29 6.81 -1.71
C ASP A 12 0.78 6.62 -1.93
N HIS A 13 0.39 6.39 -3.18
CA HIS A 13 -1.00 6.07 -3.53
C HIS A 13 -1.46 4.74 -2.90
N LEU A 14 -0.64 3.69 -2.98
CA LEU A 14 -0.93 2.40 -2.35
C LEU A 14 -1.05 2.53 -0.82
N LEU A 15 -0.15 3.27 -0.18
CA LEU A 15 -0.16 3.53 1.25
C LEU A 15 -1.43 4.28 1.66
N THR A 16 -1.76 5.36 0.95
CA THR A 16 -2.96 6.18 1.20
C THR A 16 -4.24 5.33 1.13
N VAL A 17 -4.34 4.46 0.13
CA VAL A 17 -5.52 3.57 0.01
C VAL A 17 -5.53 2.54 1.13
N LEU A 18 -4.37 1.96 1.48
CA LEU A 18 -4.26 1.04 2.62
C LEU A 18 -4.67 1.71 3.94
N GLU A 19 -4.20 2.92 4.23
CA GLU A 19 -4.60 3.63 5.44
C GLU A 19 -6.09 3.96 5.45
N LYS A 20 -6.63 4.43 4.31
CA LYS A 20 -8.06 4.73 4.17
C LYS A 20 -8.95 3.51 4.35
N THR A 21 -8.45 2.32 3.99
CA THR A 21 -9.17 1.06 4.20
C THR A 21 -8.84 0.40 5.53
N HIS A 22 -8.13 1.05 6.45
CA HIS A 22 -7.67 0.45 7.70
C HIS A 22 -6.87 -0.85 7.48
N TRP A 23 -6.07 -0.86 6.41
CA TRP A 23 -5.29 -1.99 5.96
C TRP A 23 -6.11 -3.22 5.56
N ASP A 24 -7.39 -3.07 5.24
CA ASP A 24 -8.23 -4.12 4.66
C ASP A 24 -7.73 -4.46 3.25
N LEU A 25 -6.94 -5.54 3.15
CA LEU A 25 -6.38 -5.98 1.88
C LEU A 25 -7.47 -6.26 0.83
N GLU A 26 -8.65 -6.74 1.24
CA GLU A 26 -9.78 -7.00 0.35
C GLU A 26 -10.39 -5.72 -0.21
N LYS A 27 -10.62 -4.70 0.64
CA LYS A 27 -11.11 -3.39 0.20
C LYS A 27 -10.08 -2.70 -0.69
N THR A 28 -8.81 -2.75 -0.31
CA THR A 28 -7.68 -2.22 -1.10
C THR A 28 -7.59 -2.92 -2.45
N SER A 29 -7.70 -4.25 -2.48
CA SER A 29 -7.74 -5.05 -3.71
C SER A 29 -8.88 -4.62 -4.63
N ARG A 30 -10.10 -4.46 -4.08
CA ARG A 30 -11.27 -3.99 -4.85
C ARG A 30 -11.09 -2.56 -5.36
N LEU A 31 -10.52 -1.68 -4.55
CA LEU A 31 -10.30 -0.27 -4.90
C LEU A 31 -9.22 -0.09 -5.97
N LEU A 32 -8.07 -0.75 -5.81
CA LEU A 32 -7.00 -0.73 -6.81
C LEU A 32 -7.28 -1.65 -8.00
N LYS A 33 -8.36 -2.42 -7.98
CA LYS A 33 -8.71 -3.45 -8.98
C LYS A 33 -7.56 -4.42 -9.26
N ILE A 34 -6.82 -4.79 -8.23
CA ILE A 34 -5.75 -5.78 -8.29
C ILE A 34 -6.02 -6.93 -7.33
N SER A 35 -5.47 -8.10 -7.61
CA SER A 35 -5.63 -9.26 -6.74
C SER A 35 -4.96 -9.05 -5.38
N LEU A 36 -5.51 -9.66 -4.32
CA LEU A 36 -4.91 -9.68 -2.98
C LEU A 36 -3.42 -10.06 -2.98
N GLN A 37 -3.03 -11.02 -3.81
CA GLN A 37 -1.63 -11.43 -3.98
C GLN A 37 -0.77 -10.30 -4.54
N GLN A 38 -1.28 -9.52 -5.48
CA GLN A 38 -0.58 -8.35 -6.03
C GLN A 38 -0.45 -7.25 -4.97
N VAL A 39 -1.50 -7.00 -4.18
CA VAL A 39 -1.44 -6.06 -3.04
C VAL A 39 -0.35 -6.50 -2.05
N LYS A 40 -0.35 -7.77 -1.61
CA LYS A 40 0.69 -8.32 -0.72
C LYS A 40 2.09 -8.23 -1.33
N SER A 41 2.23 -8.57 -2.61
CA SER A 41 3.52 -8.51 -3.31
C SER A 41 4.04 -7.08 -3.42
N LYS A 42 3.17 -6.10 -3.72
CA LYS A 42 3.51 -4.68 -3.73
C LYS A 42 3.89 -4.18 -2.34
N ILE A 43 3.10 -4.48 -1.31
CA ILE A 43 3.41 -4.12 0.09
C ILE A 43 4.80 -4.63 0.48
N LYS A 44 5.08 -5.92 0.20
CA LYS A 44 6.39 -6.53 0.45
C LYS A 44 7.50 -5.90 -0.39
N GLY A 45 7.26 -5.69 -1.68
CA GLY A 45 8.25 -5.13 -2.63
C GLY A 45 8.59 -3.66 -2.39
N TYR A 46 7.65 -2.88 -1.85
CA TYR A 46 7.88 -1.49 -1.45
C TYR A 46 8.35 -1.33 0.00
N GLY A 47 8.44 -2.44 0.75
CA GLY A 47 8.78 -2.42 2.18
C GLY A 47 7.75 -1.67 3.03
N ILE A 48 6.48 -1.64 2.60
CA ILE A 48 5.39 -1.01 3.35
C ILE A 48 5.11 -1.91 4.55
N ARG A 49 5.41 -1.42 5.76
CA ARG A 49 5.04 -2.10 7.02
C ARG A 49 3.69 -1.59 7.46
N ARG A 50 2.78 -2.51 7.79
CA ARG A 50 1.56 -2.18 8.53
C ARG A 50 2.00 -1.48 9.83
N PRO A 51 1.49 -0.29 10.16
CA PRO A 51 1.66 0.28 11.48
C PRO A 51 1.05 -0.77 12.42
N ASP A 52 1.92 -1.38 13.20
CA ASP A 52 1.50 -2.38 14.16
C ASP A 52 0.56 -1.68 15.15
N PRO A 53 -0.69 -2.13 15.34
CA PRO A 53 -1.59 -1.52 16.31
C PRO A 53 -1.16 -1.80 17.76
N HIS A 54 -0.09 -2.58 17.98
CA HIS A 54 0.53 -2.85 19.27
C HIS A 54 1.98 -2.31 19.30
N GLY A 55 2.10 -0.99 19.18
CA GLY A 55 3.29 -0.28 19.61
C GLY A 55 3.27 -0.02 21.12
N SER A 56 4.07 -0.82 21.85
CA SER A 56 4.49 -0.72 23.27
C SER A 56 3.51 -1.09 24.37
#